data_AF-A0A450W385-F1
#
_entry.id   AF-A0A450W385-F1
#
_cell.length_a   1.000
_cell.length_b   1.000
_cell.length_c   1.000
_cell.angle_alpha   90.00
_cell.angle_beta   90.00
_cell.angle_gamma   90.00
#
_symmetry.space_group_name_H-M   'P 1'
#
loop_
_entity.id
_entity.type
_entity.pdbx_description
1 polymer ?
#
loop_
_entity_poly.entity_id
_entity_poly.type
_entity_poly.pdbx_seq_one_letter_code
_entity_poly.pdbx_strand_id
1 'polypeptide(L)'
;MSQFPRDETGILGLAQEIADGLAANTEIYPAPPVSVEEIEAAPRIATRPVIAVQAAKSTLEQAVDAKQAVFDTLEDKMKKDIWYAENTGQITTMRN
;
A
#
# COMPACT_ATOMS: atom_id res chain seq x y z
N MET A 1 31.42 -3.29 -6.84
CA MET A 1 30.74 -2.74 -5.64
C MET A 1 29.67 -3.74 -5.26
N SER A 2 29.53 -4.10 -3.99
CA SER A 2 28.36 -4.86 -3.54
C SER A 2 27.09 -4.12 -3.98
N GLN A 3 26.08 -4.88 -4.40
CA GLN A 3 24.86 -4.28 -4.92
C GLN A 3 24.13 -3.59 -3.79
N PHE A 4 24.12 -2.25 -3.81
CA PHE A 4 23.39 -1.47 -2.80
C PHE A 4 21.90 -1.82 -2.88
N PRO A 5 21.24 -2.13 -1.74
CA PRO A 5 19.83 -2.48 -1.72
C PRO A 5 18.97 -1.33 -2.25
N ARG A 6 17.88 -1.67 -2.93
CA ARG A 6 16.93 -0.67 -3.49
C ARG A 6 15.55 -0.75 -2.86
N ASP A 7 15.25 -1.84 -2.17
CA ASP A 7 14.06 -1.97 -1.36
C ASP A 7 14.27 -1.35 0.02
N GLU A 8 13.18 -0.90 0.61
CA GLU A 8 13.18 -0.19 1.88
C GLU A 8 13.76 -1.03 3.03
N THR A 9 13.37 -2.30 3.10
CA THR A 9 13.85 -3.23 4.14
C THR A 9 15.36 -3.45 4.02
N GLY A 10 15.88 -3.63 2.81
CA GLY A 10 17.30 -3.77 2.54
C GLY A 10 18.09 -2.51 2.89
N ILE A 11 17.56 -1.32 2.58
CA ILE A 11 18.22 -0.05 2.94
C ILE A 11 18.27 0.13 4.46
N LEU A 12 17.17 -0.17 5.17
CA LEU A 12 17.12 -0.09 6.63
C LEU A 12 18.02 -1.13 7.31
N GLY A 13 18.04 -2.36 6.80
CA GLY A 13 18.92 -3.42 7.29
C GLY A 13 20.38 -3.06 7.12
N LEU A 14 20.76 -2.57 5.93
CA LEU A 14 22.13 -2.12 5.68
C LEU A 14 22.52 -0.93 6.57
N ALA A 15 21.61 0.02 6.82
CA ALA A 15 21.89 1.13 7.73
C ALA A 15 22.20 0.64 9.15
N GLN A 16 21.46 -0.37 9.65
CA GLN A 16 21.74 -0.97 10.95
C GLN A 16 23.10 -1.69 10.96
N GLU A 17 23.39 -2.49 9.93
CA GLU A 17 24.68 -3.20 9.82
C GLU A 17 25.87 -2.22 9.80
N ILE A 18 25.74 -1.09 9.11
CA ILE A 18 26.76 -0.05 9.08
C ILE A 18 26.93 0.60 10.46
N ALA A 19 25.83 0.95 11.13
CA ALA A 19 25.85 1.54 12.46
C ALA A 19 26.55 0.60 13.47
N ASP A 20 26.15 -0.67 13.49
CA ASP A 20 26.73 -1.71 14.35
C ASP A 20 28.23 -1.91 14.07
N GLY A 21 28.60 -1.98 12.79
CA GLY A 21 29.98 -2.14 12.35
C GLY A 21 30.87 -0.96 12.76
N LEU A 22 30.39 0.27 12.61
CA LEU A 22 31.13 1.48 13.02
C LEU A 22 31.26 1.56 14.55
N ALA A 23 30.18 1.25 15.29
CA ALA A 23 30.19 1.24 16.75
C ALA A 23 31.13 0.17 17.33
N ALA A 24 31.24 -1.00 16.68
CA ALA A 24 32.11 -2.09 17.12
C ALA A 24 33.60 -1.85 16.80
N ASN A 25 33.93 -0.94 15.89
CA ASN A 25 35.28 -0.75 15.35
C ASN A 25 35.77 0.71 15.46
N THR A 26 35.50 1.36 16.58
CA THR A 26 35.85 2.78 16.82
C THR A 26 37.36 3.07 16.76
N GLU A 27 38.21 2.09 17.10
CA GLU A 27 39.67 2.23 16.97
C GLU A 27 40.14 2.26 15.51
N ILE A 28 39.41 1.57 14.62
CA ILE A 28 39.72 1.51 13.17
C ILE A 28 39.11 2.72 12.45
N TYR A 29 37.93 3.15 12.89
CA TYR A 29 37.20 4.29 12.34
C TYR A 29 36.98 5.36 13.42
N PRO A 30 38.03 6.09 13.84
CA PRO A 30 37.94 7.06 14.94
C PRO A 30 37.16 8.32 14.57
N ALA A 31 37.00 8.61 13.27
CA ALA A 31 36.25 9.76 12.77
C ALA A 31 35.54 9.39 11.45
N PRO A 32 34.45 8.61 11.50
CA PRO A 32 33.71 8.26 10.31
C PRO A 32 33.05 9.53 9.69
N PRO A 33 32.93 9.64 8.36
CA PRO A 33 32.32 10.80 7.70
C PRO A 33 30.85 11.06 8.06
N VAL A 34 30.14 10.01 8.50
CA VAL A 34 28.77 10.09 9.03
C VAL A 34 28.81 9.37 10.37
N SER A 35 28.22 9.98 11.41
CA SER A 35 28.25 9.39 12.75
C SER A 35 27.26 8.22 12.89
N VAL A 36 27.49 7.34 13.86
CA VAL A 36 26.56 6.23 14.16
C VAL A 36 25.19 6.80 14.52
N GLU A 37 25.15 7.87 15.29
CA GLU A 37 23.91 8.54 15.70
C GLU A 37 23.13 9.11 14.51
N GLU A 38 23.82 9.66 13.51
CA GLU A 38 23.19 10.16 12.29
C GLU A 38 22.57 9.02 11.46
N ILE A 39 23.25 7.87 11.37
CA ILE A 39 22.75 6.68 10.66
C ILE A 39 21.54 6.08 11.39
N GLU A 40 21.61 5.95 12.72
CA GLU A 40 20.51 5.42 13.54
C GLU A 40 19.29 6.36 13.62
N ALA A 41 19.48 7.66 13.39
CA ALA A 41 18.37 8.60 13.32
C ALA A 41 17.53 8.42 12.04
N ALA A 42 18.12 7.95 10.93
CA ALA A 42 17.45 7.85 9.64
C ALA A 42 16.27 6.86 9.62
N PRO A 43 16.33 5.65 10.20
CA PRO A 43 15.19 4.74 10.33
C PRO A 43 13.99 5.33 11.08
N ARG A 44 14.26 6.11 12.15
CA ARG A 44 13.22 6.80 12.93
C ARG A 44 12.54 7.92 12.13
N ILE A 45 13.27 8.55 11.21
CA ILE A 45 12.74 9.58 10.31
C ILE A 45 11.93 8.94 9.16
N ALA A 46 12.32 7.76 8.70
CA ALA A 46 11.62 7.02 7.64
C ALA A 46 10.24 6.50 8.04
N THR A 47 9.95 6.34 9.34
CA THR A 47 8.68 5.78 9.83
C THR A 47 7.46 6.64 9.45
N ARG A 48 7.57 7.96 9.45
CA ARG A 48 6.43 8.87 9.16
C ARG A 48 5.94 8.75 7.70
N PRO A 49 6.82 8.86 6.68
CA PRO A 49 6.42 8.63 5.30
C PRO A 49 5.79 7.26 5.06
N VAL A 50 6.34 6.20 5.68
CA VAL A 50 5.85 4.82 5.52
C VAL A 50 4.43 4.66 6.06
N ILE A 51 4.18 5.18 7.26
CA ILE A 51 2.84 5.23 7.85
C ILE A 51 1.88 6.01 6.95
N ALA A 52 2.31 7.16 6.41
CA ALA A 52 1.50 7.97 5.52
C ALA A 52 1.14 7.24 4.21
N VAL A 53 2.09 6.51 3.62
CA VAL A 53 1.85 5.67 2.44
C VAL A 53 0.84 4.57 2.76
N GLN A 54 0.97 3.90 3.91
CA GLN A 54 0.05 2.85 4.30
C GLN A 54 -1.37 3.39 4.56
N ALA A 55 -1.49 4.56 5.19
CA ALA A 55 -2.77 5.23 5.39
C ALA A 55 -3.42 5.65 4.06
N ALA A 56 -2.62 6.14 3.11
CA ALA A 56 -3.11 6.48 1.77
C ALA A 56 -3.61 5.25 1.00
N LYS A 57 -2.89 4.11 1.08
CA LYS A 57 -3.33 2.84 0.50
C LYS A 57 -4.66 2.37 1.09
N SER A 58 -4.78 2.40 2.41
CA SER A 58 -6.02 2.02 3.09
C SER A 58 -7.21 2.90 2.68
N THR A 59 -7.00 4.21 2.57
CA THR A 59 -8.02 5.15 2.08
C THR A 59 -8.43 4.85 0.63
N LEU A 60 -7.47 4.51 -0.22
CA LEU A 60 -7.73 4.16 -1.62
C LEU A 60 -8.56 2.87 -1.73
N GLU A 61 -8.18 1.83 -0.98
CA GLU A 61 -8.93 0.56 -0.94
C GLU A 61 -10.38 0.80 -0.52
N GLN A 62 -10.62 1.57 0.54
CA GLN A 62 -11.97 1.93 0.98
C GLN A 62 -12.76 2.68 -0.10
N ALA A 63 -12.12 3.61 -0.82
CA ALA A 63 -12.76 4.34 -1.90
C ALA A 63 -13.11 3.44 -3.10
N VAL A 64 -12.26 2.47 -3.41
CA VAL A 64 -12.50 1.48 -4.46
C VAL A 64 -13.66 0.57 -4.09
N ASP A 65 -13.71 0.08 -2.85
CA ASP A 65 -14.80 -0.75 -2.35
C ASP A 65 -16.15 -0.01 -2.36
N ALA A 66 -16.15 1.23 -1.88
CA ALA A 66 -17.34 2.08 -1.91
C ALA A 66 -17.84 2.33 -3.34
N LYS A 67 -16.91 2.59 -4.27
CA LYS A 67 -17.23 2.69 -5.69
C LYS A 67 -17.86 1.38 -6.18
N GLN A 68 -17.23 0.23 -5.91
CA GLN A 68 -17.72 -1.06 -6.41
C GLN A 68 -19.15 -1.36 -5.92
N ALA A 69 -19.44 -1.11 -4.65
CA ALA A 69 -20.78 -1.29 -4.09
C ALA A 69 -21.86 -0.46 -4.81
N VAL A 70 -21.53 0.77 -5.24
CA VAL A 70 -22.45 1.61 -6.02
C VAL A 70 -22.71 1.00 -7.39
N PHE A 71 -21.68 0.48 -8.07
CA PHE A 71 -21.81 -0.16 -9.37
C PHE A 71 -22.61 -1.47 -9.28
N ASP A 72 -22.37 -2.30 -8.27
CA ASP A 72 -23.12 -3.54 -8.05
C ASP A 72 -24.62 -3.24 -7.85
N THR A 73 -24.93 -2.20 -7.05
CA THR A 73 -26.31 -1.75 -6.83
C THR A 73 -26.96 -1.25 -8.12
N LEU A 74 -26.21 -0.55 -8.97
CA LEU A 74 -26.71 -0.08 -10.26
C LEU A 74 -26.96 -1.26 -11.20
N GLU A 75 -26.04 -2.21 -11.28
CA GLU A 75 -26.17 -3.41 -12.09
C GLU A 75 -27.40 -4.23 -11.70
N ASP A 76 -27.64 -4.42 -10.40
CA ASP A 76 -28.83 -5.13 -9.91
C ASP A 76 -30.14 -4.44 -10.29
N LYS A 77 -30.17 -3.10 -10.28
CA LYS A 77 -31.33 -2.34 -10.74
C LYS A 77 -31.55 -2.52 -12.24
N MET A 78 -30.49 -2.40 -13.03
CA MET A 78 -30.56 -2.58 -14.48
C MET A 78 -31.02 -4.00 -14.85
N LYS A 79 -30.52 -5.03 -14.16
CA LYS A 79 -30.96 -6.42 -14.35
C LYS A 79 -32.46 -6.59 -14.09
N LYS A 80 -32.99 -5.94 -13.04
CA LYS A 80 -34.43 -5.97 -12.73
C LYS A 80 -35.26 -5.30 -13.82
N ASP A 81 -34.82 -4.16 -14.32
CA ASP A 81 -35.51 -3.46 -15.41
C ASP A 81 -35.52 -4.28 -16.70
N ILE A 82 -34.39 -4.91 -17.05
CA ILE A 82 -34.29 -5.84 -18.20
C ILE A 82 -35.26 -7.02 -18.01
N TRP A 83 -35.23 -7.67 -16.86
CA TRP A 83 -36.12 -8.79 -16.56
C TRP A 83 -37.60 -8.40 -16.66
N TYR A 84 -37.96 -7.22 -16.15
CA TYR A 84 -39.32 -6.70 -16.27
C TYR A 84 -39.70 -6.48 -17.74
N ALA A 85 -38.83 -5.84 -18.53
CA ALA A 85 -39.08 -5.62 -19.95
C ALA A 85 -39.28 -6.94 -20.73
N GLU A 86 -38.50 -7.98 -20.42
CA GLU A 86 -38.60 -9.30 -21.02
C GLU A 86 -39.92 -10.01 -20.66
N ASN A 87 -40.35 -9.94 -19.40
CA ASN A 87 -41.52 -10.69 -18.93
C ASN A 87 -42.85 -9.97 -19.15
N THR A 88 -42.85 -8.64 -19.21
CA THR A 88 -44.09 -7.85 -19.41
C THR A 88 -44.66 -8.01 -20.82
N GLY A 89 -43.82 -8.32 -21.82
CA GLY A 89 -44.27 -8.70 -23.16
C GLY A 89 -44.77 -10.14 -23.29
N GLN A 90 -44.37 -11.05 -22.38
CA GLN A 90 -44.71 -12.48 -22.44
C GLN A 90 -45.95 -12.84 -21.60
N ILE A 91 -46.20 -12.17 -20.48
CA ILE A 91 -47.35 -12.44 -19.59
C ILE A 91 -48.71 -12.17 -20.28
N THR A 92 -48.75 -11.35 -21.34
CA THR A 92 -49.99 -11.07 -22.09
C THR A 92 -50.45 -12.24 -22.97
N THR A 93 -49.59 -13.22 -23.27
CA THR A 93 -49.91 -14.34 -24.17
C THR A 93 -50.43 -15.60 -23.44
N MET A 94 -50.34 -15.67 -22.11
CA MET A 94 -50.80 -16.84 -21.32
C MET A 94 -52.24 -16.74 -20.80
N ARG A 95 -53.00 -15.71 -21.18
CA ARG A 95 -54.47 -15.63 -20.98
C ARG A 95 -55.18 -15.61 -22.34
N ASN A 96 -55.27 -16.76 -22.99
CA ASN A 96 -56.29 -17.07 -23.98
C ASN A 96 -56.58 -18.57 -23.94
#